data_AF-A0A947QNZ8-F1
#
_entry.id   AF-A0A947QNZ8-F1
#
_cell.length_a   1.000
_cell.length_b   1.000
_cell.length_c   1.000
_cell.angle_alpha   90.00
_cell.angle_beta   90.00
_cell.angle_gamma   90.00
#
_symmetry.space_group_name_H-M   'P 1'
#
loop_
_entity.id
_entity.type
_entity.pdbx_description
1 polymer ?
#
loop_
_entity_poly.entity_id
_entity_poly.type
_entity_poly.pdbx_seq_one_letter_code
_entity_poly.pdbx_strand_id
1 'polypeptide(L)' 'MPVNKKKNQKNSEDMLGLVSHKFKGPLTTINLYSEAMLIGQVGKISKEQKEYLDEIHKASKKMTKFINDYVRSAMKEKK' A
#
# COMPACT_ATOMS: atom_id res chain seq x y z
N MET A 1 -8.93 31.90 22.79
CA MET A 1 -7.73 31.54 21.99
C MET A 1 -7.98 30.23 21.22
N PRO A 2 -8.19 30.22 19.89
CA PRO A 2 -8.28 28.99 19.12
C PRO A 2 -7.09 28.88 18.15
N VAL A 3 -5.93 28.37 18.61
CA VAL A 3 -4.76 28.17 17.73
C VAL A 3 -4.31 26.70 17.63
N ASN A 4 -4.83 25.77 18.46
CA ASN A 4 -4.22 24.44 18.56
C ASN A 4 -4.82 23.31 17.70
N LYS A 5 -6.09 23.38 17.28
CA LYS A 5 -6.74 22.25 16.56
C LYS A 5 -6.30 22.11 15.10
N LYS A 6 -6.20 23.22 14.36
CA LYS A 6 -5.83 23.21 12.92
C LYS A 6 -4.39 22.75 12.68
N LYS A 7 -3.47 23.08 13.58
CA LYS A 7 -2.04 22.69 13.46
C LYS A 7 -1.85 21.19 13.69
N ASN A 8 -2.56 20.61 14.66
CA ASN A 8 -2.54 19.17 14.93
C ASN A 8 -3.12 18.35 13.77
N GLN A 9 -4.24 18.78 13.19
CA GLN A 9 -4.87 18.08 12.07
C GLN A 9 -3.98 18.08 10.81
N LYS A 10 -3.34 19.22 10.49
CA LYS A 10 -2.38 19.30 9.39
C LYS A 10 -1.17 18.37 9.59
N ASN A 11 -0.62 18.31 10.79
CA ASN A 11 0.48 17.40 11.10
C ASN A 11 0.07 15.92 10.93
N SER A 12 -1.16 15.56 11.32
CA SER A 12 -1.68 14.21 11.10
C SER A 12 -1.85 13.87 9.62
N GLU A 13 -2.39 14.79 8.81
CA GLU A 13 -2.50 14.63 7.34
C GLU A 13 -1.11 14.41 6.71
N ASP A 14 -0.12 15.21 7.09
CA ASP A 14 1.25 15.13 6.58
C ASP A 14 1.93 13.80 6.98
N MET A 15 1.71 13.34 8.22
CA MET A 15 2.19 12.03 8.67
C MET A 15 1.54 10.89 7.90
N LEU A 16 0.23 10.95 7.65
CA LEU A 16 -0.49 9.93 6.86
C LEU A 16 0.01 9.87 5.42
N GLY A 17 0.25 11.02 4.79
CA GLY A 17 0.87 11.10 3.47
C GLY A 17 2.26 10.47 3.42
N LEU A 18 3.10 10.78 4.42
CA LEU A 18 4.46 10.25 4.54
C LEU A 18 4.47 8.73 4.72
N VAL A 19 3.65 8.20 5.63
CA VAL A 19 3.54 6.76 5.89
C VAL A 19 3.10 6.03 4.63
N SER A 20 2.08 6.56 3.94
CA SER A 20 1.54 5.97 2.71
C SER A 20 2.58 5.94 1.59
N HIS A 21 3.37 7.00 1.43
CA HIS A 21 4.48 7.03 0.49
C HIS A 21 5.53 5.96 0.80
N LYS A 22 5.91 5.81 2.08
CA LYS A 22 6.89 4.80 2.52
C LYS A 22 6.41 3.37 2.28
N PHE A 23 5.11 3.09 2.36
CA PHE A 23 4.58 1.75 2.07
C PHE A 23 4.43 1.47 0.57
N LYS A 24 4.26 2.49 -0.26
CA LYS A 24 4.11 2.31 -1.72
C LYS A 24 5.34 1.62 -2.33
N GLY A 25 6.54 1.98 -1.90
CA GLY A 25 7.79 1.36 -2.32
C GLY A 25 7.82 -0.17 -2.10
N PRO A 26 7.80 -0.66 -0.85
CA PRO A 26 7.85 -2.09 -0.55
C PRO A 26 6.66 -2.86 -1.14
N LEU A 27 5.44 -2.30 -1.18
CA LEU A 27 4.29 -2.97 -1.82
C LEU A 27 4.44 -3.08 -3.33
N THR A 28 5.04 -2.08 -3.98
CA THR A 28 5.37 -2.14 -5.41
C THR A 28 6.37 -3.27 -5.66
N THR A 29 7.42 -3.35 -4.83
CA THR A 29 8.42 -4.42 -4.91
C THR A 29 7.81 -5.80 -4.72
N ILE A 30 6.95 -5.99 -3.71
CA ILE A 30 6.26 -7.27 -3.48
C ILE A 30 5.35 -7.63 -4.64
N ASN A 31 4.55 -6.68 -5.16
CA ASN A 31 3.69 -6.91 -6.31
C ASN A 31 4.49 -7.33 -7.54
N LEU A 32 5.59 -6.63 -7.85
CA LEU A 32 6.40 -6.91 -9.03
C LEU A 32 7.07 -8.28 -8.95
N TYR A 33 7.69 -8.61 -7.81
CA TYR A 33 8.37 -9.91 -7.69
C TYR A 33 7.39 -11.08 -7.61
N SER A 34 6.26 -10.93 -6.89
CA SER A 34 5.24 -11.98 -6.88
C SER A 34 4.63 -12.20 -8.26
N GLU A 35 4.34 -11.14 -9.02
CA GLU A 35 3.87 -11.24 -10.41
C GLU A 35 4.92 -11.94 -11.31
N ALA A 36 6.18 -11.49 -11.25
CA ALA A 36 7.27 -12.06 -12.05
C ALA A 36 7.44 -13.56 -11.79
N MET A 37 7.29 -14.01 -10.55
CA MET A 37 7.32 -15.43 -10.19
C MET A 37 6.08 -16.18 -10.71
N LEU A 38 4.88 -15.60 -10.56
CA LEU A 38 3.62 -16.20 -11.02
C LEU A 38 3.55 -16.39 -12.53
N ILE A 39 4.08 -15.44 -13.31
CA ILE A 39 4.14 -15.52 -14.78
C ILE A 39 5.33 -16.35 -15.30
N GLY A 40 6.19 -16.83 -14.40
CA GLY A 40 7.34 -17.68 -14.74
C GLY A 40 8.55 -16.93 -15.30
N GLN A 41 8.62 -15.60 -15.14
CA GLN A 41 9.73 -14.77 -15.66
C GLN A 41 11.08 -15.14 -15.04
N VAL A 42 11.08 -15.67 -13.82
CA VAL A 42 12.29 -16.08 -13.08
C VAL A 42 12.44 -17.61 -12.98
N GLY A 43 11.70 -18.37 -13.80
CA GLY A 43 11.76 -19.82 -13.84
C GLY A 43 10.44 -20.51 -13.46
N LYS A 44 10.44 -21.84 -13.52
CA LYS A 44 9.27 -22.65 -13.16
C LYS A 44 9.10 -22.70 -11.64
N ILE A 45 7.87 -22.56 -11.17
CA ILE A 45 7.48 -22.71 -9.77
C ILE A 45 6.63 -23.98 -9.58
N SER A 46 6.70 -24.57 -8.39
CA SER A 46 5.83 -25.68 -8.01
C SER A 46 4.38 -25.23 -7.81
N LYS A 47 3.43 -26.18 -7.77
CA LYS A 47 2.03 -25.89 -7.48
C LYS A 47 1.87 -25.21 -6.11
N GLU A 48 2.55 -25.73 -5.10
CA GLU A 48 2.52 -25.18 -3.74
C GLU A 48 3.11 -23.76 -3.68
N GLN A 49 4.23 -23.50 -4.37
CA GLN A 49 4.79 -22.15 -4.48
C GLN A 49 3.81 -21.18 -5.15
N LYS A 50 3.08 -21.63 -6.18
CA LYS A 50 2.07 -20.82 -6.85
C LYS A 50 0.93 -20.42 -5.90
N GLU A 51 0.46 -21.33 -5.05
CA GLU A 51 -0.60 -21.03 -4.07
C GLU A 51 -0.15 -19.95 -3.07
N TYR A 52 1.07 -20.05 -2.54
CA TYR A 52 1.63 -19.01 -1.66
C TYR A 52 1.83 -17.67 -2.38
N LEU A 53 2.36 -17.70 -3.61
CA LEU A 53 2.60 -16.48 -4.40
C LEU A 53 1.30 -15.77 -4.77
N ASP A 54 0.24 -16.51 -5.11
CA ASP A 54 -1.08 -15.94 -5.39
C ASP A 54 -1.62 -15.20 -4.16
N GLU A 55 -1.49 -15.78 -2.96
CA GLU A 55 -1.94 -15.13 -1.73
C GLU A 55 -1.10 -13.91 -1.37
N ILE A 56 0.23 -13.96 -1.53
CA ILE A 56 1.12 -12.80 -1.36
C ILE A 56 0.73 -11.68 -2.34
N HIS A 57 0.51 -12.02 -3.60
CA HIS A 57 0.17 -11.08 -4.65
C HIS A 57 -1.18 -10.41 -4.40
N LYS A 58 -2.21 -11.19 -4.05
CA LYS A 58 -3.54 -10.69 -3.67
C LYS A 58 -3.47 -9.79 -2.44
N ALA A 59 -2.74 -10.20 -1.39
CA ALA A 59 -2.60 -9.43 -0.16
C ALA A 59 -1.91 -8.08 -0.42
N SER A 60 -0.85 -8.07 -1.23
CA SER A 60 -0.12 -6.84 -1.58
C SER A 60 -0.97 -5.88 -2.45
N LYS A 61 -1.74 -6.39 -3.41
CA LYS A 61 -2.73 -5.60 -4.16
C LYS A 61 -3.82 -5.03 -3.23
N LYS A 62 -4.34 -5.82 -2.29
CA LYS A 62 -5.33 -5.37 -1.30
C LYS A 62 -4.77 -4.26 -0.41
N MET A 63 -3.54 -4.38 0.05
CA MET A 63 -2.89 -3.36 0.87
C MET A 63 -2.66 -2.06 0.08
N THR A 64 -2.26 -2.18 -1.18
CA THR A 64 -2.12 -1.02 -2.08
C THR A 64 -3.44 -0.26 -2.21
N LYS A 65 -4.55 -0.99 -2.41
CA LYS A 65 -5.89 -0.39 -2.47
C LYS A 65 -6.27 0.27 -1.14
N PHE A 66 -6.07 -0.43 -0.02
CA PHE A 66 -6.38 0.09 1.31
C PHE A 66 -5.66 1.41 1.62
N ILE A 67 -4.35 1.49 1.34
CA ILE A 67 -3.58 2.72 1.57
C ILE A 67 -4.09 3.86 0.68
N ASN A 68 -4.37 3.59 -0.60
CA ASN A 68 -4.91 4.60 -1.50
C ASN A 68 -6.27 5.12 -1.04
N ASP A 69 -7.14 4.23 -0.56
CA ASP A 69 -8.46 4.59 -0.06
C ASP A 69 -8.37 5.38 1.25
N TYR A 70 -7.45 4.99 2.15
CA TYR A 70 -7.21 5.69 3.42
C TYR A 70 -6.63 7.09 3.25
N VAL A 71 -5.66 7.27 2.34
CA VAL A 71 -5.13 8.59 1.98
C VAL A 71 -6.24 9.47 1.41
N ARG A 72 -7.07 8.90 0.52
CA ARG A 72 -8.21 9.63 -0.07
C ARG A 72 -9.22 10.03 1.00
N SER A 73 -9.54 9.18 1.97
CA SER A 73 -10.51 9.53 3.02
C SER A 73 -9.96 10.65 3.92
N ALA A 74 -8.68 10.57 4.31
CA ALA A 74 -8.03 11.61 5.10
C ALA A 74 -7.97 12.98 4.38
N MET A 75 -7.80 12.98 3.05
CA MET A 75 -7.78 14.22 2.26
C MET A 75 -9.18 14.75 1.89
N LYS A 76 -10.23 13.94 1.99
CA LYS A 76 -11.60 14.27 1.57
C LYS A 76 -12.44 15.00 2.63
N GLU A 77 -11.96 15.17 3.86
CA GLU A 77 -12.65 15.99 4.89
C GLU A 77 -12.69 17.51 4.54
N LYS A 78 -12.23 17.92 3.36
CA LYS A 78 -12.17 19.30 2.87
C LYS A 78 -13.20 19.64 1.77
N LYS A 79 -14.29 18.89 1.63
CA LYS A 79 -15.42 19.30 0.77
C LYS A 79 -16.70 19.44 1.56
#